data_AF-A0A9D8Q3B6-F1
#
_entry.id   AF-A0A9D8Q3B6-F1
#
_cell.length_a   1.000
_cell.length_b   1.000
_cell.length_c   1.000
_cell.angle_alpha   90.00
_cell.angle_beta   90.00
_cell.angle_gamma   90.00
#
_symmetry.space_group_name_H-M   'P 1'
#
loop_
_entity.id
_entity.type
_entity.pdbx_description
1 polymer ?
#
loop_
_entity_poly.entity_id
_entity_poly.type
_entity_poly.pdbx_seq_one_letter_code
_entity_poly.pdbx_strand_id
1 'polypeptide(L)'
;DAAQPGPRIMHGAEAEPFQKLRAKMETEWTPQMMEVLGLDAASLPIIWDADFLYGPRTADGDDTYVLCEINVSSVFAIPDQAPAAIARLVAARMERRMVAAE
;
A
#
# COMPACT_ATOMS: atom_id res chain seq x y z
N ASP A 1 2.15 -0.48 33.53
CA ASP A 1 2.19 -1.51 32.48
C ASP A 1 1.98 -0.91 31.12
N ALA A 2 2.76 -1.36 30.13
CA ALA A 2 2.57 -0.99 28.74
C ALA A 2 1.31 -1.66 28.19
N ALA A 3 0.52 -0.92 27.41
CA ALA A 3 -0.63 -1.48 26.71
C ALA A 3 -0.16 -2.58 25.74
N GLN A 4 -0.81 -3.74 25.78
CA GLN A 4 -0.56 -4.80 24.81
C GLN A 4 -1.29 -4.47 23.49
N PRO A 5 -0.66 -4.71 22.33
CA PRO A 5 -1.33 -4.51 21.05
C PRO A 5 -2.51 -5.45 20.92
N GLY A 6 -3.61 -4.95 20.35
CA GLY A 6 -4.78 -5.77 20.02
C GLY A 6 -4.47 -6.82 18.95
N PRO A 7 -5.43 -7.73 18.67
CA PRO A 7 -5.28 -8.71 17.59
C PRO A 7 -5.09 -7.99 16.25
N ARG A 8 -4.14 -8.48 15.45
CA ARG A 8 -3.93 -8.01 14.07
C ARG A 8 -5.01 -8.60 13.17
N ILE A 9 -5.86 -7.74 12.61
CA ILE A 9 -6.90 -8.12 11.66
C ILE A 9 -6.41 -7.72 10.26
N MET A 10 -6.41 -8.69 9.34
CA MET A 10 -6.00 -8.46 7.95
C MET A 10 -7.13 -8.82 7.00
N HIS A 11 -7.22 -8.08 5.91
CA HIS A 11 -8.26 -8.24 4.92
C HIS A 11 -7.68 -8.49 3.53
N GLY A 12 -8.49 -9.14 2.69
CA GLY A 12 -8.24 -9.28 1.26
C GLY A 12 -8.17 -7.94 0.54
N ALA A 13 -7.50 -7.90 -0.63
CA ALA A 13 -7.51 -6.70 -1.49
C ALA A 13 -8.92 -6.29 -1.95
N GLU A 14 -9.84 -7.25 -1.98
CA GLU A 14 -11.24 -7.09 -2.39
C GLU A 14 -12.20 -6.85 -1.21
N ALA A 15 -11.68 -6.56 -0.01
CA ALA A 15 -12.54 -6.27 1.13
C ALA A 15 -13.28 -4.95 0.91
N GLU A 16 -14.61 -5.03 0.80
CA GLU A 16 -15.53 -3.92 0.54
C GLU A 16 -15.26 -2.67 1.40
N PRO A 17 -15.08 -2.76 2.73
CA PRO A 17 -14.88 -1.57 3.58
C PRO A 17 -13.66 -0.72 3.20
N PHE A 18 -12.67 -1.30 2.51
CA PHE A 18 -11.39 -0.65 2.23
C PHE A 18 -11.23 -0.24 0.76
N GLN A 19 -12.24 -0.43 -0.11
CA GLN A 19 -12.13 -0.07 -1.52
C GLN A 19 -11.95 1.43 -1.76
N LYS A 20 -12.63 2.29 -0.98
CA LYS A 20 -12.42 3.75 -1.06
C LYS A 20 -10.99 4.15 -0.72
N LEU A 21 -10.42 3.54 0.33
CA LEU A 21 -9.04 3.79 0.75
C LEU A 21 -8.04 3.28 -0.29
N ARG A 22 -8.27 2.07 -0.83
CA ARG A 22 -7.46 1.51 -1.92
C ARG A 22 -7.44 2.44 -3.13
N ALA A 23 -8.61 2.94 -3.54
CA ALA A 23 -8.71 3.89 -4.65
C ALA A 23 -7.89 5.17 -4.38
N LYS A 24 -7.89 5.70 -3.16
CA LYS A 24 -7.04 6.84 -2.79
C LYS A 24 -5.55 6.54 -2.91
N MET A 25 -5.09 5.39 -2.43
CA MET A 25 -3.70 4.98 -2.60
C MET A 25 -3.32 4.86 -4.09
N GLU A 26 -4.14 4.19 -4.89
CA GLU A 26 -3.82 3.86 -6.29
C GLU A 26 -3.93 5.06 -7.23
N THR A 27 -4.88 5.97 -7.00
CA THR A 27 -5.21 7.04 -7.95
C THR A 27 -4.80 8.44 -7.51
N GLU A 28 -4.48 8.64 -6.23
CA GLU A 28 -4.21 9.96 -5.66
C GLU A 28 -2.85 9.99 -4.97
N TRP A 29 -2.69 9.29 -3.86
CA TRP A 29 -1.53 9.45 -2.98
C TRP A 29 -0.23 8.86 -3.55
N THR A 30 -0.26 7.65 -4.13
CA THR A 30 0.95 7.07 -4.72
C THR A 30 1.43 7.87 -5.94
N PRO A 31 0.55 8.25 -6.90
CA PRO A 31 0.95 9.12 -8.00
C PRO A 31 1.52 10.47 -7.55
N GLN A 32 0.90 11.14 -6.57
CA GLN A 32 1.40 12.41 -6.04
C GLN A 32 2.76 12.25 -5.36
N MET A 33 2.95 11.20 -4.54
CA MET A 33 4.25 10.91 -3.92
C MET A 33 5.33 10.69 -4.98
N MET A 34 5.03 9.91 -6.02
CA MET A 34 5.95 9.68 -7.13
C MET A 34 6.34 10.98 -7.83
N GLU A 35 5.38 11.86 -8.11
CA GLU A 35 5.62 13.16 -8.74
C GLU A 35 6.51 14.05 -7.86
N VAL A 36 6.17 14.20 -6.57
CA VAL A 36 6.92 15.02 -5.61
C VAL A 36 8.35 14.54 -5.43
N LEU A 37 8.57 13.23 -5.44
CA LEU A 37 9.89 12.62 -5.23
C LEU A 37 10.66 12.35 -6.54
N GLY A 38 10.07 12.61 -7.70
CA GLY A 38 10.68 12.32 -9.00
C GLY A 38 10.91 10.82 -9.24
N LEU A 39 10.00 9.96 -8.76
CA LEU A 39 10.08 8.51 -8.90
C LEU A 39 9.26 8.02 -10.09
N ASP A 40 9.78 7.03 -10.80
CA ASP A 40 8.99 6.23 -11.73
C ASP A 40 8.38 4.99 -11.04
N ALA A 41 7.38 4.38 -11.69
CA ALA A 41 6.71 3.21 -11.14
C ALA A 41 7.63 1.98 -11.02
N ALA A 42 8.70 1.92 -11.82
CA ALA A 42 9.66 0.82 -11.78
C ALA A 42 10.52 0.87 -10.51
N SER A 43 10.75 2.08 -10.00
CA SER A 43 11.52 2.41 -8.80
C SER A 43 10.77 2.18 -7.49
N LEU A 44 9.45 2.06 -7.52
CA LEU A 44 8.67 1.74 -6.33
C LEU A 44 9.01 0.35 -5.79
N PRO A 45 9.05 0.17 -4.45
CA PRO A 45 9.21 -1.14 -3.85
C PRO A 45 7.99 -2.01 -4.15
N ILE A 46 8.18 -3.33 -4.13
CA ILE A 46 7.07 -4.29 -4.30
C ILE A 46 6.16 -4.33 -3.07
N ILE A 47 6.74 -4.08 -1.89
CA ILE A 47 6.03 -4.06 -0.62
C ILE A 47 6.27 -2.70 0.02
N TRP A 48 5.18 -2.10 0.43
CA TRP A 48 5.11 -0.85 1.14
C TRP A 48 3.81 -0.84 1.94
N ASP A 49 3.78 -0.08 3.02
CA ASP A 49 2.58 0.17 3.80
C ASP A 49 2.30 1.67 3.85
N ALA A 50 1.08 1.99 4.26
CA ALA A 50 0.66 3.35 4.47
C ALA A 50 -0.24 3.40 5.71
N ASP A 51 0.01 4.38 6.55
CA ASP A 51 -0.77 4.66 7.75
C ASP A 51 -1.66 5.87 7.50
N PHE A 52 -2.90 5.78 7.97
CA PHE A 52 -3.92 6.81 7.79
C PHE A 52 -4.85 6.85 9.00
N LEU A 53 -5.47 8.00 9.18
CA LEU A 53 -6.50 8.23 10.19
C LEU A 53 -7.82 8.62 9.51
N TYR A 54 -8.93 8.36 10.19
CA TYR A 54 -10.21 8.91 9.77
C TYR A 54 -10.18 10.45 9.84
N GLY A 55 -10.59 11.08 8.74
CA GLY A 55 -10.84 12.50 8.69
C GLY A 55 -12.29 12.85 9.04
N PRO A 56 -12.67 14.14 8.92
CA PRO A 56 -14.05 14.57 9.05
C PRO A 56 -14.94 13.88 8.00
N ARG A 57 -16.07 13.31 8.42
CA ARG A 57 -17.02 12.71 7.49
C ARG A 57 -17.57 13.74 6.51
N THR A 58 -17.94 13.26 5.32
CA THR A 58 -18.65 14.09 4.34
C THR A 58 -20.05 14.45 4.86
N ALA A 59 -20.71 15.41 4.20
CA ALA A 59 -22.11 15.77 4.52
C ALA A 59 -23.07 14.58 4.38
N ASP A 60 -22.76 13.63 3.50
CA ASP A 60 -23.52 12.40 3.29
C ASP A 60 -23.16 11.29 4.30
N GLY A 61 -22.24 11.57 5.22
CA GLY A 61 -21.81 10.64 6.28
C GLY A 61 -20.71 9.67 5.86
N ASP A 62 -20.12 9.83 4.68
CA ASP A 62 -19.03 8.97 4.24
C ASP A 62 -17.75 9.22 5.03
N ASP A 63 -17.00 8.15 5.29
CA ASP A 63 -15.67 8.25 5.86
C ASP A 63 -14.72 8.97 4.89
N THR A 64 -13.88 9.85 5.45
CA THR A 64 -12.72 10.43 4.77
C THR A 64 -11.45 9.99 5.48
N TYR A 65 -10.32 10.20 4.83
CA TYR A 65 -9.03 9.70 5.31
C TYR A 65 -7.97 10.79 5.20
N VAL A 66 -7.13 10.88 6.22
CA VAL A 66 -5.92 11.69 6.23
C VAL A 66 -4.75 10.72 6.11
N LEU A 67 -3.99 10.83 5.03
CA LEU A 67 -2.73 10.11 4.87
C LEU A 67 -1.74 10.64 5.90
N CYS A 68 -1.14 9.74 6.69
CA CYS A 68 -0.13 10.09 7.67
C CYS A 68 1.27 9.78 7.15
N GLU A 69 1.47 8.56 6.68
CA GLU A 69 2.78 8.06 6.28
C GLU A 69 2.68 7.02 5.16
N ILE A 70 3.69 6.96 4.30
CA ILE A 70 3.93 5.86 3.35
C ILE A 70 5.35 5.38 3.59
N ASN A 71 5.53 4.09 3.84
CA ASN A 71 6.82 3.51 4.18
C ASN A 71 7.18 2.29 3.33
N VAL A 72 8.48 2.12 3.13
CA VAL A 72 9.02 0.87 2.56
C VAL A 72 9.04 -0.18 3.66
N SER A 73 8.02 -1.02 3.66
CA SER A 73 7.81 -2.02 4.69
C SER A 73 8.44 -3.35 4.35
N SER A 74 9.08 -3.97 5.33
CA SER A 74 9.48 -5.39 5.33
C SER A 74 8.68 -6.21 6.34
N VAL A 75 7.52 -5.68 6.79
CA VAL A 75 6.77 -6.24 7.91
C VAL A 75 6.11 -7.57 7.53
N PHE A 76 6.35 -8.58 8.37
CA PHE A 76 5.93 -9.98 8.19
C PHE A 76 4.44 -10.24 8.51
N ALA A 77 3.62 -9.19 8.45
CA ALA A 77 2.21 -9.22 8.78
C ALA A 77 1.40 -8.86 7.52
N ILE A 78 1.43 -9.76 6.54
CA ILE A 78 0.76 -9.61 5.25
C ILE A 78 -0.35 -10.65 5.10
N PRO A 79 -1.46 -10.33 4.42
CA PRO A 79 -2.56 -11.29 4.26
C PRO A 79 -2.12 -12.47 3.38
N ASP A 80 -2.76 -13.64 3.55
CA ASP A 80 -2.35 -14.93 2.96
C ASP A 80 -2.16 -14.89 1.43
N GLN A 81 -2.88 -14.01 0.72
CA GLN A 81 -2.74 -13.83 -0.72
C GLN A 81 -1.51 -13.02 -1.16
N ALA A 82 -0.89 -12.25 -0.27
CA ALA A 82 0.20 -11.34 -0.60
C ALA A 82 1.49 -12.05 -1.04
N PRO A 83 1.97 -13.15 -0.41
CA PRO A 83 3.20 -13.84 -0.81
C PRO A 83 3.24 -14.22 -2.30
N ALA A 84 2.15 -14.77 -2.84
CA ALA A 84 2.07 -15.16 -4.24
C ALA A 84 2.16 -13.95 -5.19
N ALA A 85 1.50 -12.84 -4.84
CA ALA A 85 1.57 -11.60 -5.61
C ALA A 85 2.97 -10.99 -5.57
N ILE A 86 3.61 -10.97 -4.40
CA ILE A 86 4.97 -10.48 -4.21
C ILE A 86 5.95 -11.30 -5.06
N ALA A 87 5.90 -12.64 -4.97
CA ALA A 87 6.79 -13.52 -5.74
C ALA A 87 6.68 -13.27 -7.25
N ARG A 88 5.45 -13.15 -7.78
CA ARG A 88 5.21 -12.83 -9.19
C ARG A 88 5.79 -11.47 -9.59
N LEU A 89 5.60 -10.44 -8.78
CA LEU A 89 6.11 -9.09 -9.04
C LEU A 89 7.64 -9.01 -8.95
N VAL A 90 8.25 -9.79 -8.05
CA VAL A 90 9.71 -9.92 -7.94
C VAL A 90 10.26 -10.57 -9.20
N ALA A 91 9.72 -11.73 -9.61
CA ALA A 91 10.16 -12.46 -10.80
C ALA A 91 10.12 -11.56 -12.04
N ALA A 92 8.97 -10.92 -12.30
CA ALA A 92 8.82 -10.01 -13.44
C ALA A 92 9.79 -8.82 -13.40
N ARG A 93 10.16 -8.33 -12.20
CA ARG A 93 11.15 -7.24 -12.07
C ARG A 93 12.57 -7.72 -12.33
N MET A 94 12.92 -8.95 -11.95
CA MET A 94 14.23 -9.54 -12.25
C MET A 94 14.39 -9.77 -13.74
N GLU A 95 13.37 -10.31 -14.42
CA GLU A 95 13.36 -10.50 -15.87
C GLU A 95 13.61 -9.19 -16.62
N ARG A 96 12.91 -8.10 -16.26
CA ARG A 96 13.14 -6.78 -16.87
C ARG A 96 14.56 -6.26 -16.67
N ARG A 97 15.16 -6.49 -15.51
CA ARG A 97 16.54 -6.07 -15.22
C ARG A 97 17.57 -6.87 -16.01
N MET A 98 17.30 -8.15 -16.26
CA MET A 98 18.16 -8.99 -17.09
C MET A 98 18.13 -8.51 -18.55
N VAL A 99 16.93 -8.26 -19.11
CA VAL A 99 16.80 -7.74 -20.48
C VAL A 99 17.42 -6.36 -20.66
N ALA A 100 17.31 -5.46 -19.67
CA ALA A 100 17.91 -4.13 -19.75
C ALA A 100 19.45 -4.13 -19.61
N ALA A 101 20.05 -5.26 -19.23
CA ALA A 101 21.50 -5.42 -19.07
C ALA A 101 22.18 -6.05 -20.30
N GLU A 102 21.40 -6.49 -21.30
CA GLU A 102 21.85 -7.00 -22.60
C GLU A 102 21.83 -5.90 -23.67
#